data_AF-A0A0C2VHZ1-F1
#
_entry.id   AF-A0A0C2VHZ1-F1
#
_cell.length_a   1.000
_cell.length_b   1.000
_cell.length_c   1.000
_cell.angle_alpha   90.00
_cell.angle_beta   90.00
_cell.angle_gamma   90.00
#
_symmetry.space_group_name_H-M   'P 1'
#
loop_
_entity.id
_entity.type
_entity.pdbx_description
1 polymer ?
#
loop_
_entity_poly.entity_id
_entity_poly.type
_entity_poly.pdbx_seq_one_letter_code
_entity_poly.pdbx_strand_id
1 'polypeptide(L)'
;MLDLNPSLMVIVLIVFFSLLFLLNHVLYNPLLNFMDCRSATIADDLEKAKELSGNSDELYSKAKSVTDLAKTEAMAIRQKAIDDAKALANSKFEAKTTELDSKYQNFMKELSASQEELRVTLTSQLPLLKESLKTKLSNL
;
A
#
# COMPACT_ATOMS: atom_id res chain seq x y z
N MET A 1 56.29 79.64 19.66
CA MET A 1 54.82 79.58 19.45
C MET A 1 54.37 78.14 19.64
N LEU A 2 54.27 77.76 20.91
CA LEU A 2 53.61 76.57 21.46
C LEU A 2 53.62 76.84 22.96
N ASP A 3 52.73 77.74 23.40
CA ASP A 3 52.46 77.92 24.82
C ASP A 3 51.70 76.67 25.29
N LEU A 4 52.45 75.64 25.67
CA LEU A 4 51.90 74.50 26.37
C LEU A 4 51.38 75.00 27.72
N ASN A 5 50.08 75.22 27.77
CA ASN A 5 49.37 75.53 29.00
C ASN A 5 48.94 74.20 29.64
N PRO A 6 49.58 73.76 30.74
CA PRO A 6 49.26 72.47 31.37
C PRO A 6 47.78 72.38 31.79
N SER A 7 47.20 73.52 32.18
CA SER A 7 45.77 73.65 32.49
C SER A 7 44.85 73.30 31.31
N LEU A 8 45.17 73.80 30.11
CA LEU A 8 44.39 73.53 28.90
C LEU A 8 44.47 72.04 28.53
N MET A 9 45.65 71.43 28.67
CA MET A 9 45.85 70.00 28.40
C MET A 9 44.98 69.11 29.30
N VAL A 10 44.90 69.44 30.60
CA VAL A 10 44.06 68.70 31.56
C VAL A 10 42.57 68.84 31.22
N ILE A 11 42.11 70.04 30.85
CA ILE A 11 40.71 70.27 30.47
C ILE A 11 40.35 69.49 29.20
N VAL A 12 41.21 69.54 28.17
CA VAL A 12 41.01 68.79 26.91
C VAL A 12 40.95 67.28 27.19
N LEU A 13 41.80 66.79 28.09
CA LEU A 13 41.83 65.38 28.49
C LEU A 13 40.53 64.98 29.21
N ILE A 14 40.03 65.80 30.14
CA ILE A 14 38.73 65.57 30.80
C ILE A 14 37.59 65.54 29.78
N VAL A 15 37.55 66.51 28.85
CA VAL A 15 36.52 66.56 27.80
C VAL A 15 36.61 65.34 26.88
N PHE A 16 37.82 64.92 26.51
CA PHE A 16 38.03 63.74 25.68
C PHE A 16 37.55 62.45 26.36
N PHE A 17 37.90 62.22 27.63
CA PHE A 17 37.42 61.05 28.37
C PHE A 17 35.91 61.09 28.62
N SER A 18 35.34 62.27 28.89
CA SER A 18 33.90 62.44 28.99
C SER A 18 33.19 62.11 27.67
N LEU A 19 33.76 62.52 26.53
CA LEU A 19 33.24 62.21 25.21
C LEU A 19 33.33 60.71 24.89
N LEU A 20 34.46 60.06 25.21
CA LEU A 20 34.62 58.62 25.05
C LEU A 20 33.59 57.84 25.87
N PHE A 21 33.33 58.25 27.12
CA PHE A 21 32.32 57.63 27.96
C PHE A 21 30.92 57.78 27.37
N LEU A 22 30.58 58.99 26.90
CA LEU A 22 29.30 59.25 26.25
C LEU A 22 29.12 58.40 24.98
N LEU A 23 30.16 58.33 24.15
CA LEU A 23 30.13 57.58 22.89
C LEU A 23 30.06 56.06 23.11
N ASN A 24 30.71 55.55 24.17
CA ASN A 24 30.61 54.15 24.60
C ASN A 24 29.16 53.74 24.90
N HIS A 25 28.46 54.57 25.68
CA HIS A 25 27.09 54.28 26.06
C HIS A 25 26.09 54.51 24.91
N VAL A 26 26.26 55.60 24.13
CA VAL A 26 25.27 56.03 23.13
C VAL A 26 25.46 55.34 21.78
N LEU A 27 26.69 54.99 21.39
CA LEU A 27 26.97 54.48 20.03
C LEU A 27 27.55 53.08 20.04
N TYR A 28 28.63 52.83 20.78
CA TYR A 28 29.35 51.55 20.66
C TYR A 28 28.53 50.38 21.21
N ASN A 29 27.96 50.50 22.41
CA ASN A 29 27.11 49.47 22.99
C ASN A 29 25.91 49.08 22.11
N PRO A 30 25.05 50.02 21.65
CA PRO A 30 23.91 49.64 20.82
C PRO A 30 24.34 49.10 19.44
N LEU A 31 25.43 49.59 18.86
CA LEU A 31 25.93 49.10 17.58
C LEU A 31 26.45 47.66 17.68
N LEU A 32 27.24 47.37 18.72
CA LEU A 32 27.74 46.01 18.96
C LEU A 32 26.61 45.04 19.27
N ASN A 33 25.65 45.45 20.12
CA ASN A 33 24.47 44.63 20.41
C ASN A 33 23.64 44.34 19.15
N PHE A 34 23.53 45.30 18.21
CA PHE A 34 22.86 45.06 16.93
C PHE A 34 23.63 44.06 16.05
N MET A 35 24.96 44.14 16.03
CA MET A 35 25.80 43.16 15.31
C MET A 35 25.70 41.76 15.92
N ASP A 36 25.70 41.65 17.25
CA ASP A 36 25.56 40.39 17.97
C ASP A 36 24.18 39.78 17.77
N CYS A 37 23.12 40.60 17.91
CA CYS A 37 21.74 40.19 17.63
C CYS A 37 21.59 39.67 16.20
N ARG A 38 22.14 40.41 15.21
CA ARG A 38 22.08 39.98 13.81
C ARG A 38 22.83 38.67 13.59
N SER A 39 24.00 38.50 14.20
CA SER A 39 24.79 37.27 14.08
C SER A 39 24.09 36.08 14.72
N ALA A 40 23.46 36.28 15.88
CA ALA A 40 22.66 35.27 16.56
C ALA A 40 21.44 34.85 15.73
N THR A 41 20.70 35.82 15.16
CA THR A 41 19.56 35.51 14.30
C THR A 41 19.98 34.73 13.06
N ILE A 42 21.09 35.10 12.40
CA ILE A 42 21.59 34.36 11.23
C ILE A 42 21.98 32.93 11.59
N ALA A 43 22.60 32.72 12.76
CA ALA A 43 22.96 31.38 13.23
C ALA A 43 21.72 30.52 13.51
N ASP A 44 20.71 31.09 14.19
CA ASP A 44 19.43 30.43 14.49
C ASP A 44 18.65 30.09 13.22
N ASP A 45 18.56 31.02 12.27
CA ASP A 45 17.90 30.79 10.97
C ASP A 45 18.60 29.68 10.16
N LEU A 46 19.93 29.62 10.19
CA LEU A 46 20.71 28.57 9.52
C LEU A 46 20.50 27.20 10.18
N GLU A 47 20.49 27.15 11.51
CA GLU A 47 20.22 25.92 12.27
C GLU A 47 18.81 25.40 11.99
N LYS A 48 17.80 26.28 12.04
CA LYS A 48 16.40 25.93 11.69
C LYS A 48 16.27 25.45 10.26
N ALA A 49 16.91 26.10 9.30
CA ALA A 49 16.89 25.66 7.91
C ALA A 49 17.51 24.26 7.75
N LYS A 50 18.61 23.99 8.45
CA LYS A 50 19.27 22.68 8.45
C LYS A 50 18.39 21.62 9.10
N GLU A 51 17.81 21.90 10.25
CA GLU A 51 16.89 20.98 10.95
C GLU A 51 15.65 20.66 10.10
N LEU A 52 15.05 21.68 9.48
CA LEU A 52 13.89 21.51 8.62
C LEU A 52 14.22 20.67 7.37
N SER A 53 15.40 20.88 6.77
CA SER A 53 15.86 20.08 5.63
C SER A 53 16.12 18.62 6.01
N GLY A 54 16.79 18.37 7.14
CA GLY A 54 17.05 17.02 7.64
C GLY A 54 15.75 16.28 8.00
N ASN A 55 14.82 16.96 8.67
CA ASN A 55 13.51 16.41 9.00
C ASN A 55 12.68 16.10 7.74
N SER A 56 12.79 16.91 6.69
CA SER A 56 12.10 16.65 5.41
C SER A 56 12.60 15.37 4.73
N ASP A 57 13.91 15.16 4.69
CA ASP A 57 14.49 13.95 4.09
C ASP A 57 14.13 12.68 4.90
N GLU A 58 14.14 12.79 6.23
CA GLU A 58 13.70 11.70 7.11
C GLU A 58 12.22 11.36 6.92
N LEU A 59 11.36 12.37 6.84
CA LEU A 59 9.92 12.18 6.61
C LEU A 59 9.66 11.57 5.23
N TYR A 60 10.38 12.00 4.20
CA TYR A 60 10.30 11.42 2.86
C TYR A 60 10.73 9.95 2.85
N SER A 61 11.84 9.62 3.51
CA SER A 61 12.32 8.24 3.66
C SER A 61 11.31 7.34 4.37
N LYS A 62 10.73 7.83 5.50
CA LYS A 62 9.68 7.11 6.22
C LYS A 62 8.43 6.90 5.36
N ALA A 63 7.97 7.94 4.66
CA ALA A 63 6.82 7.84 3.76
C ALA A 63 7.07 6.81 2.66
N LYS A 64 8.24 6.84 2.02
CA LYS A 64 8.63 5.86 1.00
C LYS A 64 8.61 4.43 1.55
N SER A 65 9.22 4.20 2.72
CA SER A 65 9.22 2.89 3.37
C SER A 65 7.82 2.37 3.67
N VAL A 66 6.92 3.22 4.18
CA VAL A 66 5.52 2.86 4.43
C VAL A 66 4.80 2.50 3.13
N THR A 67 5.01 3.26 2.05
CA THR A 67 4.40 2.95 0.75
C THR A 67 4.92 1.65 0.14
N ASP A 68 6.21 1.35 0.30
CA ASP A 68 6.81 0.13 -0.23
C ASP A 68 6.34 -1.11 0.56
N LEU A 69 6.19 -0.99 1.89
CA LEU A 69 5.59 -2.02 2.74
C LEU A 69 4.12 -2.27 2.36
N ALA A 70 3.30 -1.21 2.28
CA ALA A 70 1.90 -1.32 1.90
C ALA A 70 1.72 -1.95 0.51
N LYS A 71 2.60 -1.62 -0.44
CA LYS A 71 2.60 -2.22 -1.78
C LYS A 71 2.93 -3.71 -1.72
N THR A 72 3.91 -4.10 -0.91
CA THR A 72 4.31 -5.50 -0.74
C THR A 72 3.18 -6.32 -0.09
N GLU A 73 2.55 -5.78 0.96
CA GLU A 73 1.40 -6.41 1.61
C GLU A 73 0.21 -6.54 0.64
N ALA A 74 -0.10 -5.50 -0.13
CA ALA A 74 -1.15 -5.55 -1.14
C ALA A 74 -0.89 -6.61 -2.21
N MET A 75 0.37 -6.75 -2.67
CA MET A 75 0.75 -7.83 -3.59
C MET A 75 0.59 -9.20 -2.94
N ALA A 76 1.00 -9.37 -1.69
CA ALA A 76 0.85 -10.63 -0.97
C ALA A 76 -0.62 -11.03 -0.77
N ILE A 77 -1.48 -10.07 -0.40
CA ILE A 77 -2.93 -10.28 -0.27
C ILE A 77 -3.54 -10.67 -1.62
N ARG A 78 -3.18 -9.96 -2.70
CA ARG A 78 -3.66 -10.28 -4.05
C ARG A 78 -3.23 -11.68 -4.48
N GLN A 79 -1.97 -12.03 -4.25
CA GLN A 79 -1.44 -13.34 -4.62
C GLN A 79 -2.16 -14.44 -3.85
N LYS A 80 -2.32 -14.27 -2.53
CA LYS A 80 -3.08 -15.20 -1.69
C LYS A 80 -4.53 -15.36 -2.16
N ALA A 81 -5.21 -14.26 -2.50
CA ALA A 81 -6.57 -14.31 -3.02
C ALA A 81 -6.67 -15.05 -4.36
N ILE A 82 -5.68 -14.89 -5.24
CA ILE A 82 -5.60 -15.62 -6.52
C ILE A 82 -5.37 -17.11 -6.26
N ASP A 83 -4.46 -17.45 -5.36
CA ASP A 83 -4.13 -18.84 -5.03
C ASP A 83 -5.33 -19.54 -4.37
N ASP A 84 -6.00 -18.88 -3.43
CA ASP A 84 -7.22 -19.38 -2.78
C ASP A 84 -8.35 -19.57 -3.79
N ALA A 85 -8.55 -18.61 -4.71
CA ALA A 85 -9.56 -18.73 -5.77
C ALA A 85 -9.25 -19.88 -6.73
N LYS A 86 -7.97 -20.09 -7.07
CA LYS A 86 -7.53 -21.20 -7.93
C LYS A 86 -7.71 -22.55 -7.23
N ALA A 87 -7.37 -22.64 -5.95
CA ALA A 87 -7.59 -23.85 -5.14
C ALA A 87 -9.08 -24.20 -5.05
N LEU A 88 -9.94 -23.20 -4.80
CA LEU A 88 -11.39 -23.38 -4.76
C LEU A 88 -11.96 -23.81 -6.12
N ALA A 89 -11.47 -23.22 -7.21
CA ALA A 89 -11.89 -23.58 -8.56
C ALA A 89 -11.50 -25.03 -8.90
N ASN A 90 -10.26 -25.43 -8.60
CA ASN A 90 -9.80 -26.80 -8.80
C ASN A 90 -10.61 -27.80 -7.97
N SER A 91 -10.84 -27.51 -6.68
CA SER A 91 -11.66 -28.37 -5.82
C SER A 91 -13.10 -28.51 -6.34
N LYS A 92 -13.72 -27.43 -6.80
CA LYS A 92 -15.05 -27.49 -7.43
C LYS A 92 -15.05 -28.28 -8.73
N PHE A 93 -14.00 -28.13 -9.54
CA PHE A 93 -13.85 -28.87 -10.78
C PHE A 93 -13.73 -30.36 -10.51
N GLU A 94 -12.82 -30.77 -9.62
CA GLU A 94 -12.65 -32.17 -9.21
C GLU A 94 -13.95 -32.75 -8.65
N ALA A 95 -14.61 -32.04 -7.73
CA ALA A 95 -15.89 -32.49 -7.18
C ALA A 95 -16.96 -32.69 -8.26
N LYS A 96 -17.04 -31.77 -9.24
CA LYS A 96 -17.99 -31.88 -10.35
C LYS A 96 -17.62 -33.01 -11.30
N THR A 97 -16.35 -33.25 -11.56
CA THR A 97 -15.88 -34.37 -12.37
C THR A 97 -16.20 -35.70 -11.71
N THR A 98 -15.96 -35.84 -10.40
CA THR A 98 -16.31 -37.05 -9.64
C THR A 98 -17.82 -37.27 -9.59
N GLU A 99 -18.60 -36.20 -9.38
CA GLU A 99 -20.07 -36.27 -9.43
C GLU A 99 -20.57 -36.72 -10.80
N LEU A 100 -19.98 -36.19 -11.87
CA LEU A 100 -20.36 -36.52 -13.25
C LEU A 100 -20.00 -37.96 -13.60
N ASP A 101 -18.81 -38.43 -13.20
CA ASP A 101 -18.38 -39.81 -13.42
C ASP A 101 -19.28 -40.80 -12.67
N SER A 102 -19.62 -40.50 -11.41
CA SER A 102 -20.58 -41.30 -10.64
C SER A 102 -21.97 -41.34 -11.29
N LYS A 103 -22.48 -40.19 -11.75
CA LYS A 103 -23.76 -40.10 -12.48
C LYS A 103 -23.72 -40.90 -13.78
N TYR A 104 -22.61 -40.83 -14.52
CA TYR A 104 -22.43 -41.58 -15.75
C TYR A 104 -22.42 -43.10 -15.51
N GLN A 105 -21.72 -43.55 -14.48
CA GLN A 105 -21.72 -44.97 -14.11
C GLN A 105 -23.11 -45.46 -13.69
N ASN A 106 -23.85 -44.66 -12.91
CA ASN A 106 -25.21 -45.00 -12.51
C ASN A 106 -26.15 -45.04 -13.72
N PHE A 107 -26.05 -44.06 -14.63
CA PHE A 107 -26.80 -44.05 -15.88
C PHE A 107 -26.52 -45.29 -16.74
N MET A 108 -25.25 -45.71 -16.85
CA MET A 108 -24.89 -46.92 -17.60
C MET A 108 -25.46 -48.19 -16.96
N LYS A 109 -25.47 -48.28 -15.62
CA LYS A 109 -26.11 -49.39 -14.92
C LYS A 109 -27.61 -49.43 -15.17
N GLU A 110 -28.29 -48.29 -15.02
CA GLU A 110 -29.74 -48.17 -15.29
C GLU A 110 -30.08 -48.51 -16.74
N LEU A 111 -29.27 -48.04 -17.70
CA LEU A 111 -29.45 -48.36 -19.12
C LEU A 111 -29.35 -49.87 -19.36
N SER A 112 -28.35 -50.54 -18.78
CA SER A 112 -28.18 -51.98 -18.93
C SER A 112 -29.34 -52.77 -18.30
N ALA A 113 -29.82 -52.33 -17.14
CA ALA A 113 -30.96 -52.95 -16.47
C ALA A 113 -32.26 -52.77 -17.29
N SER A 114 -32.50 -51.56 -17.81
CA SER A 114 -33.66 -51.28 -18.67
C SER A 114 -33.60 -52.04 -19.99
N GLN A 115 -32.40 -52.22 -20.57
CA GLN A 115 -32.22 -53.03 -21.78
C GLN A 115 -32.55 -54.51 -21.54
N GLU A 116 -32.16 -55.05 -20.38
CA GLU A 116 -32.47 -56.42 -20.00
C GLU A 116 -33.98 -56.60 -19.72
N GLU A 117 -34.59 -55.67 -18.99
CA GLU A 117 -36.03 -55.65 -18.73
C GLU A 117 -36.85 -55.57 -20.03
N LEU A 118 -36.42 -54.72 -20.96
CA LEU A 118 -37.03 -54.60 -22.29
C LEU A 118 -36.90 -55.91 -23.07
N ARG A 119 -35.73 -56.58 -23.03
CA ARG A 119 -35.53 -57.88 -23.70
C ARG A 119 -36.43 -58.98 -23.12
N VAL A 120 -36.52 -59.05 -21.80
CA VAL A 120 -37.41 -60.00 -21.11
C VAL A 120 -38.86 -59.74 -21.50
N THR A 121 -39.28 -58.48 -21.48
CA THR A 121 -40.62 -58.06 -21.87
C THR A 121 -40.92 -58.41 -23.33
N LEU A 122 -40.00 -58.10 -24.26
CA LEU A 122 -40.17 -58.46 -25.67
C LEU A 122 -40.29 -59.97 -25.87
N THR A 123 -39.48 -60.75 -25.16
CA THR A 123 -39.48 -62.22 -25.25
C THR A 123 -40.77 -62.81 -24.68
N SER A 124 -41.30 -62.24 -23.60
CA SER A 124 -42.59 -62.62 -23.03
C SER A 124 -43.77 -62.19 -23.92
N GLN A 125 -43.67 -61.07 -24.64
CA GLN A 125 -44.75 -60.54 -25.48
C GLN A 125 -44.68 -61.02 -26.94
N LEU A 126 -43.55 -61.57 -27.38
CA LEU A 126 -43.35 -62.16 -28.72
C LEU A 126 -44.43 -63.20 -29.11
N PRO A 127 -44.86 -64.12 -28.23
CA PRO A 127 -45.94 -65.07 -28.54
C PRO A 127 -47.28 -64.36 -28.76
N LEU A 128 -47.62 -63.37 -27.93
CA LEU A 128 -48.85 -62.56 -28.03
C LEU A 128 -48.86 -61.68 -29.29
N LEU A 129 -47.70 -61.11 -29.64
CA LEU A 129 -47.50 -60.37 -30.89
C LEU A 129 -47.64 -61.29 -32.11
N LYS A 130 -47.10 -62.51 -32.04
CA LYS A 130 -47.20 -63.50 -33.13
C LYS A 130 -48.64 -64.00 -33.32
N GLU A 131 -49.35 -64.24 -32.21
CA GLU A 131 -50.79 -64.56 -32.22
C GLU A 131 -51.61 -63.41 -32.81
N SER A 132 -51.44 -62.19 -32.31
CA SER A 132 -52.20 -61.02 -32.81
C SER A 132 -51.92 -60.71 -34.29
N LEU A 133 -50.67 -60.87 -34.74
CA LEU A 133 -50.31 -60.76 -36.15
C LEU A 133 -50.95 -61.87 -36.99
N LYS A 134 -50.92 -63.12 -36.54
CA LYS A 134 -51.59 -64.24 -37.23
C LYS A 134 -53.10 -64.02 -37.33
N THR A 135 -53.71 -63.50 -36.27
CA THR A 135 -55.16 -63.21 -36.23
C THR A 135 -55.52 -62.08 -37.19
N LYS A 136 -54.69 -61.03 -37.28
CA LYS A 136 -54.84 -59.94 -38.27
C LYS A 136 -54.64 -60.42 -39.72
N LEU A 137 -53.67 -61.31 -39.96
CA LEU A 137 -53.36 -61.87 -41.28
C LEU A 137 -54.37 -62.93 -41.75
N SER A 138 -54.99 -63.69 -40.83
CA SER A 138 -56.09 -64.62 -41.18
C SER A 138 -57.44 -63.93 -41.35
N ASN A 139 -57.59 -62.69 -40.86
CA ASN A 139 -58.76 -61.85 -41.09
C ASN A 139 -58.59 -60.92 -42.31
N LEU A 140 -57.50 -61.06 -43.07
CA LEU A 140 -57.26 -60.43 -44.36
C LEU A 140 -57.36 -61.49 -45.47
#